data_AF-A0A818CZ69-F1
#
_entry.id   AF-A0A818CZ69-F1
#
_cell.length_a   1.000
_cell.length_b   1.000
_cell.length_c   1.000
_cell.angle_alpha   90.00
_cell.angle_beta   90.00
_cell.angle_gamma   90.00
#
_symmetry.space_group_name_H-M   'P 1'
#
loop_
_entity.id
_entity.type
_entity.pdbx_description
1 polymer ?
#
loop_
_entity_poly.entity_id
_entity_poly.type
_entity_poly.pdbx_seq_one_letter_code
_entity_poly.pdbx_strand_id
1 'polypeptide(L)'
;MIICIFLCLLISFVHSSPTSSSPPLLLLMSFDGFRWDYPDIYQLPNFNSLMKRGVRVKHIDNSFATVTFPSHFTMITGLFEETHGIVANIIYDPILNASATVSTMNDTKWWSQNPYSQPIWATNQLAKDSNQRRSGVIAWPGCNTPINGHLPYRYEAFDSNRKFDTVLKRIFEWLNEPIGTRINFGATYHSEPDLTGHLYGPISSEMNKTLQECDDYVGLLLKAIDDNEYLKQNLNVIITADHGMHAVNKKHQLFLDQYIDKSLYSVYGSHSLANIFVNKASDIDRLYANLSKIENYEVYKKSQIPDEYHYKSNVRIGDILIVGKIGYQIVVPGDESSDLLGNHGYDNRAESMHPIFYGFGPAFRSNLLAEPFRNVDIYPLMSYILRLNQRNTNGSLDNVKHILVDFSQEKISPLLIIFLIISVIVMAIVYTICACRHSRKFIYIESNIEPQQYFLLNNNGGSTNNLIVSESEDEQGNT
;
A
#
# COMPACT_ATOMS: atom_id res chain seq x y z
N MET A 1 -22.94 44.72 -17.54
CA MET A 1 -22.96 43.65 -18.56
C MET A 1 -21.59 42.99 -18.75
N ILE A 2 -20.54 43.72 -19.16
CA ILE A 2 -19.18 43.15 -19.35
C ILE A 2 -18.61 42.52 -18.07
N ILE A 3 -18.71 43.20 -16.92
CA ILE A 3 -18.27 42.68 -15.62
C ILE A 3 -19.03 41.41 -15.22
N CYS A 4 -20.34 41.33 -15.51
CA CYS A 4 -21.15 40.15 -15.23
C CYS A 4 -20.77 38.96 -16.13
N ILE A 5 -20.48 39.20 -17.42
CA ILE A 5 -20.00 38.16 -18.34
C ILE A 5 -18.62 37.64 -17.89
N PHE A 6 -17.74 38.54 -17.42
CA PHE A 6 -16.42 38.17 -16.90
C PHE A 6 -16.51 37.40 -15.58
N LEU A 7 -17.38 37.81 -14.65
CA LEU A 7 -17.66 37.05 -13.42
C LEU A 7 -18.26 35.68 -13.74
N CYS A 8 -19.19 35.58 -14.70
CA CYS A 8 -19.74 34.29 -15.12
C CYS A 8 -18.68 33.39 -15.76
N LEU A 9 -17.73 33.94 -16.54
CA LEU A 9 -16.61 33.19 -17.09
C LEU A 9 -15.60 32.75 -16.01
N LEU A 10 -15.29 33.61 -15.03
CA LEU A 10 -14.48 33.27 -13.85
C LEU A 10 -15.15 32.19 -12.99
N ILE A 11 -16.45 32.31 -12.74
CA ILE A 11 -17.23 31.30 -12.01
C ILE A 11 -17.25 30.00 -12.80
N SER A 12 -17.40 30.04 -14.13
CA SER A 12 -17.35 28.85 -14.99
C SER A 12 -15.95 28.21 -15.04
N PHE A 13 -14.88 29.01 -14.98
CA PHE A 13 -13.48 28.54 -14.92
C PHE A 13 -13.09 27.97 -13.54
N VAL A 14 -13.63 28.54 -12.46
CA VAL A 14 -13.45 28.04 -11.08
C VAL A 14 -14.32 26.79 -10.83
N HIS A 15 -15.51 26.71 -11.44
CA HIS A 15 -16.36 25.50 -11.42
C HIS A 15 -15.92 24.42 -12.43
N SER A 16 -15.00 24.73 -13.32
CA SER A 16 -14.16 23.74 -14.02
C SER A 16 -12.89 23.46 -13.21
N SER A 17 -13.05 23.36 -11.90
CA SER A 17 -12.24 22.41 -11.14
C SER A 17 -12.39 21.04 -11.83
N PRO A 18 -11.33 20.25 -12.04
CA PRO A 18 -11.47 18.90 -12.59
C PRO A 18 -12.35 18.10 -11.61
N THR A 19 -13.65 18.06 -11.88
CA THR A 19 -14.58 17.26 -11.09
C THR A 19 -14.31 15.82 -11.49
N SER A 20 -13.67 15.11 -10.56
CA SER A 20 -13.30 13.68 -10.60
C SER A 20 -12.09 13.33 -11.49
N SER A 21 -10.87 13.64 -11.04
CA SER A 21 -9.69 12.89 -11.51
C SER A 21 -9.95 11.40 -11.27
N SER A 22 -9.92 10.56 -12.31
CA SER A 22 -10.12 9.11 -12.16
C SER A 22 -9.23 8.55 -11.03
N PRO A 23 -9.68 7.51 -10.31
CA PRO A 23 -8.88 6.91 -9.26
C PRO A 23 -7.46 6.57 -9.74
N PRO A 24 -6.41 6.83 -8.93
CA PRO A 24 -5.04 6.51 -9.30
C PRO A 24 -4.88 5.03 -9.63
N LEU A 25 -4.02 4.74 -10.61
CA LEU A 25 -3.68 3.38 -10.99
C LEU A 25 -2.46 2.91 -10.21
N LEU A 26 -2.55 1.72 -9.64
CA LEU A 26 -1.44 1.06 -8.96
C LEU A 26 -1.43 -0.44 -9.28
N LEU A 27 -0.26 -0.95 -9.66
CA LEU A 27 0.03 -2.37 -9.76
C LEU A 27 1.07 -2.76 -8.71
N LEU A 28 0.73 -3.73 -7.87
CA LEU A 28 1.65 -4.42 -6.96
C LEU A 28 2.06 -5.76 -7.59
N MET A 29 3.34 -6.01 -7.74
CA MET A 29 3.90 -7.25 -8.25
C MET A 29 4.91 -7.81 -7.25
N SER A 30 4.76 -9.09 -6.92
CA SER A 30 5.70 -9.81 -6.06
C SER A 30 6.38 -10.94 -6.83
N PHE A 31 7.70 -11.04 -6.71
CA PHE A 31 8.50 -12.19 -7.12
C PHE A 31 8.98 -12.92 -5.85
N ASP A 32 8.43 -14.09 -5.54
CA ASP A 32 8.72 -14.81 -4.29
C ASP A 32 10.21 -15.08 -4.11
N GLY A 33 10.76 -14.84 -2.91
CA GLY A 33 12.15 -15.17 -2.60
C GLY A 33 13.21 -14.32 -3.32
N PHE A 34 12.81 -13.22 -3.96
CA PHE A 34 13.73 -12.35 -4.69
C PHE A 34 14.58 -11.48 -3.75
N ARG A 35 15.77 -11.98 -3.44
CA ARG A 35 16.76 -11.36 -2.55
C ARG A 35 17.31 -10.04 -3.11
N TRP A 36 17.56 -9.09 -2.21
CA TRP A 36 17.88 -7.69 -2.52
C TRP A 36 19.08 -7.46 -3.46
N ASP A 37 20.07 -8.35 -3.44
CA ASP A 37 21.35 -8.28 -4.15
C ASP A 37 21.34 -9.01 -5.51
N TYR A 38 20.31 -9.81 -5.79
CA TYR A 38 20.20 -10.55 -7.05
C TYR A 38 20.28 -9.69 -8.32
N PRO A 39 19.69 -8.48 -8.41
CA PRO A 39 19.80 -7.66 -9.61
C PRO A 39 21.24 -7.29 -9.97
N ASP A 40 22.10 -7.12 -8.96
CA ASP A 40 23.50 -6.74 -9.13
C ASP A 40 24.37 -7.98 -9.40
N ILE A 41 24.18 -9.06 -8.63
CA ILE A 41 24.94 -10.31 -8.78
C ILE A 41 24.73 -10.93 -10.17
N TYR A 42 23.47 -10.96 -10.62
CA TYR A 42 23.08 -11.59 -11.88
C TYR A 42 22.99 -10.62 -13.06
N GLN A 43 23.30 -9.35 -12.84
CA GLN A 43 23.33 -8.29 -13.86
C GLN A 43 22.01 -8.22 -14.66
N LEU A 44 20.89 -8.03 -13.95
CA LEU A 44 19.55 -8.05 -14.53
C LEU A 44 19.23 -6.69 -15.19
N PRO A 45 19.28 -6.56 -16.53
CA PRO A 45 19.26 -5.26 -17.19
C PRO A 45 17.93 -4.50 -17.05
N ASN A 46 16.78 -5.18 -17.07
CA ASN A 46 15.49 -4.52 -16.93
C ASN A 46 15.30 -3.98 -15.51
N PHE A 47 15.62 -4.76 -14.47
CA PHE A 47 15.66 -4.28 -13.08
C PHE A 47 16.63 -3.11 -12.90
N ASN A 48 17.84 -3.20 -13.45
CA ASN A 48 18.83 -2.12 -13.38
C ASN A 48 18.33 -0.84 -14.08
N SER A 49 17.53 -0.97 -15.15
CA SER A 49 16.93 0.17 -15.84
C SER A 49 15.86 0.88 -15.00
N LEU A 50 15.16 0.18 -14.11
CA LEU A 50 14.10 0.74 -13.26
C LEU A 50 14.64 1.84 -12.35
N MET A 51 15.89 1.74 -11.88
CA MET A 51 16.51 2.78 -11.07
C MET A 51 16.47 4.14 -11.75
N LYS A 52 16.66 4.20 -13.08
CA LYS A 52 16.63 5.46 -13.83
C LYS A 52 15.21 6.03 -13.96
N ARG A 53 14.19 5.17 -13.91
CA ARG A 53 12.78 5.51 -14.10
C ARG A 53 12.02 5.77 -12.79
N GLY A 54 12.58 5.36 -11.65
CA GLY A 54 11.89 5.39 -10.38
C GLY A 54 12.82 5.35 -9.18
N VAL A 55 12.39 4.64 -8.14
CA VAL A 55 13.11 4.41 -6.90
C VAL A 55 13.47 2.94 -6.80
N ARG A 56 14.72 2.65 -6.42
CA ARG A 56 15.13 1.37 -5.84
C ARG A 56 15.38 1.60 -4.36
N VAL A 57 14.91 0.71 -3.51
CA VAL A 57 15.31 0.69 -2.09
C VAL A 57 16.45 -0.31 -1.95
N LYS A 58 17.45 0.00 -1.10
CA LYS A 58 18.58 -0.92 -0.87
C LYS A 58 18.11 -2.35 -0.56
N HIS A 59 17.13 -2.46 0.34
CA HIS A 59 16.38 -3.67 0.62
C HIS A 59 15.16 -3.31 1.50
N ILE A 60 14.21 -4.24 1.65
CA ILE A 60 13.14 -4.13 2.64
C ILE A 60 13.56 -4.81 3.94
N ASP A 61 13.30 -4.16 5.07
CA ASP A 61 13.44 -4.76 6.40
C ASP A 61 12.17 -5.55 6.70
N ASN A 62 12.20 -6.86 6.42
CA ASN A 62 11.03 -7.69 6.60
C ASN A 62 10.54 -7.76 8.05
N SER A 63 9.24 -7.96 8.22
CA SER A 63 8.68 -8.47 9.46
C SER A 63 9.07 -9.93 9.68
N PHE A 64 9.01 -10.37 10.94
CA PHE A 64 9.25 -11.75 11.30
C PHE A 64 7.89 -12.49 11.39
N ALA A 65 7.68 -13.62 10.72
CA ALA A 65 8.67 -14.46 10.06
C ALA A 65 8.81 -14.15 8.55
N THR A 66 10.01 -14.31 8.01
CA THR A 66 10.30 -14.11 6.57
C THR A 66 9.83 -15.31 5.74
N VAL A 67 8.51 -15.52 5.69
CA VAL A 67 7.84 -16.68 5.11
C VAL A 67 6.67 -16.18 4.25
N THR A 68 6.39 -16.87 3.14
CA THR A 68 5.49 -16.41 2.08
C THR A 68 4.15 -15.85 2.52
N PHE A 69 3.27 -16.65 3.12
CA PHE A 69 1.91 -16.21 3.46
C PHE A 69 1.91 -15.09 4.51
N PRO A 70 2.68 -15.20 5.63
CA PRO A 70 2.81 -14.13 6.61
C PRO A 70 3.26 -12.80 5.98
N SER A 71 4.39 -12.81 5.26
CA SER A 71 4.98 -11.59 4.70
C SER A 71 4.09 -10.97 3.61
N HIS A 72 3.50 -11.78 2.73
CA HIS A 72 2.54 -11.28 1.73
C HIS A 72 1.27 -10.70 2.35
N PHE A 73 0.79 -11.27 3.45
CA PHE A 73 -0.39 -10.75 4.14
C PHE A 73 -0.07 -9.46 4.91
N THR A 74 1.13 -9.37 5.48
CA THR A 74 1.67 -8.13 6.07
C THR A 74 1.70 -7.00 5.04
N MET A 75 2.23 -7.24 3.83
CA MET A 75 2.33 -6.21 2.78
C MET A 75 0.99 -5.56 2.41
N ILE A 76 -0.08 -6.36 2.37
CA ILE A 76 -1.41 -5.89 1.95
C ILE A 76 -2.32 -5.44 3.08
N THR A 77 -1.93 -5.63 4.34
CA THR A 77 -2.70 -5.18 5.52
C THR A 77 -1.96 -4.11 6.33
N GLY A 78 -0.63 -4.02 6.21
CA GLY A 78 0.22 -3.18 7.03
C GLY A 78 0.34 -3.66 8.48
N LEU A 79 -0.05 -4.90 8.77
CA LEU A 79 -0.08 -5.46 10.11
C LEU A 79 1.00 -6.52 10.28
N PHE A 80 1.57 -6.65 11.48
CA PHE A 80 2.43 -7.76 11.83
C PHE A 80 1.67 -9.09 11.93
N GLU A 81 2.43 -10.16 11.89
CA GLU A 81 2.03 -11.55 11.94
C GLU A 81 1.13 -11.85 13.13
N GLU A 82 1.55 -11.41 14.32
CA GLU A 82 0.77 -11.60 15.54
C GLU A 82 -0.58 -10.86 15.50
N THR A 83 -0.66 -9.74 14.77
CA THR A 83 -1.87 -8.93 14.69
C THR A 83 -2.83 -9.50 13.65
N HIS A 84 -2.35 -9.88 12.47
CA HIS A 84 -3.21 -10.35 11.40
C HIS A 84 -3.54 -11.85 11.45
N GLY A 85 -2.78 -12.64 12.20
CA GLY A 85 -3.07 -14.04 12.51
C GLY A 85 -2.54 -15.07 11.51
N ILE A 86 -1.95 -14.65 10.38
CA ILE A 86 -1.22 -15.55 9.46
C ILE A 86 0.24 -15.62 9.89
N VAL A 87 0.59 -16.58 10.74
CA VAL A 87 1.91 -16.62 11.40
C VAL A 87 2.91 -17.58 10.75
N ALA A 88 2.45 -18.45 9.85
CA ALA A 88 3.28 -19.36 9.06
C ALA A 88 2.53 -19.85 7.80
N ASN A 89 3.23 -20.58 6.92
CA ASN A 89 2.62 -21.30 5.78
C ASN A 89 1.85 -22.56 6.21
N ILE A 90 2.21 -23.13 7.36
CA ILE A 90 1.50 -24.22 8.02
C ILE A 90 1.17 -23.74 9.43
N ILE A 91 -0.11 -23.59 9.73
CA ILE A 91 -0.60 -23.04 11.00
C ILE A 91 -1.52 -24.02 11.71
N TYR A 92 -1.59 -23.88 13.03
CA TYR A 92 -2.60 -24.48 13.89
C TYR A 92 -3.25 -23.39 14.73
N ASP A 93 -4.57 -23.44 14.81
CA ASP A 93 -5.36 -22.55 15.66
C ASP A 93 -5.99 -23.38 16.79
N PRO A 94 -5.54 -23.21 18.05
CA PRO A 94 -6.04 -24.00 19.17
C PRO A 94 -7.49 -23.66 19.55
N ILE A 95 -8.01 -22.49 19.17
CA ILE A 95 -9.41 -22.13 19.41
C ILE A 95 -10.31 -22.87 18.41
N LEU A 96 -9.90 -22.91 17.14
CA LEU A 96 -10.62 -23.65 16.10
C LEU A 96 -10.37 -25.16 16.18
N ASN A 97 -9.34 -25.57 16.92
CA ASN A 97 -8.79 -26.92 16.95
C ASN A 97 -8.59 -27.48 15.53
N ALA A 98 -7.97 -26.68 14.67
CA ALA A 98 -7.77 -27.00 13.27
C ALA A 98 -6.40 -26.50 12.81
N SER A 99 -5.85 -27.18 11.81
CA SER A 99 -4.64 -26.74 11.10
C SER A 99 -4.92 -26.50 9.63
N ALA A 100 -4.11 -25.66 9.00
CA ALA A 100 -4.13 -25.43 7.56
C ALA A 100 -2.71 -25.26 7.01
N THR A 101 -2.56 -25.69 5.77
CA THR A 101 -1.41 -25.45 4.89
C THR A 101 -1.78 -24.41 3.84
N VAL A 102 -0.79 -23.92 3.08
CA VAL A 102 -1.02 -23.03 1.93
C VAL A 102 -2.08 -23.55 0.94
N SER A 103 -2.19 -24.87 0.76
CA SER A 103 -3.16 -25.50 -0.15
C SER A 103 -4.57 -25.65 0.43
N THR A 104 -4.71 -25.58 1.75
CA THR A 104 -5.98 -25.80 2.46
C THR A 104 -6.51 -24.55 3.17
N MET A 105 -5.78 -23.44 3.13
CA MET A 105 -6.16 -22.16 3.73
C MET A 105 -7.15 -21.35 2.86
N ASN A 106 -8.24 -21.99 2.43
CA ASN A 106 -9.24 -21.40 1.53
C ASN A 106 -10.51 -20.87 2.23
N ASP A 107 -10.53 -20.89 3.57
CA ASP A 107 -11.64 -20.49 4.43
C ASP A 107 -11.36 -19.16 5.16
N THR A 108 -12.38 -18.30 5.27
CA THR A 108 -12.28 -16.97 5.91
C THR A 108 -11.80 -17.02 7.37
N LYS A 109 -12.04 -18.13 8.09
CA LYS A 109 -11.61 -18.29 9.49
C LYS A 109 -10.09 -18.16 9.68
N TRP A 110 -9.32 -18.41 8.62
CA TRP A 110 -7.86 -18.25 8.65
C TRP A 110 -7.43 -16.79 8.49
N TRP A 111 -8.09 -16.05 7.60
CA TRP A 111 -7.68 -14.69 7.21
C TRP A 111 -8.33 -13.58 8.04
N SER A 112 -9.47 -13.88 8.67
CA SER A 112 -10.35 -12.89 9.34
C SER A 112 -10.33 -13.01 10.86
N GLN A 113 -9.22 -13.48 11.46
CA GLN A 113 -9.11 -13.56 12.93
C GLN A 113 -9.14 -12.17 13.59
N ASN A 114 -8.71 -11.13 12.86
CA ASN A 114 -8.70 -9.75 13.30
C ASN A 114 -9.52 -8.87 12.34
N PRO A 115 -10.52 -8.10 12.82
CA PRO A 115 -11.31 -7.21 11.97
C PRO A 115 -10.50 -6.05 11.36
N TYR A 116 -9.32 -5.75 11.91
CA TYR A 116 -8.40 -4.75 11.34
C TYR A 116 -7.61 -5.28 10.14
N SER A 117 -7.55 -6.61 9.91
CA SER A 117 -6.90 -7.26 8.76
C SER A 117 -7.65 -7.02 7.45
N GLN A 118 -7.77 -5.76 7.06
CA GLN A 118 -8.44 -5.37 5.83
C GLN A 118 -7.40 -5.20 4.71
N PRO A 119 -7.41 -6.07 3.70
CA PRO A 119 -6.44 -5.99 2.63
C PRO A 119 -6.65 -4.72 1.78
N ILE A 120 -5.59 -4.27 1.12
CA ILE A 120 -5.60 -3.03 0.32
C ILE A 120 -6.66 -3.05 -0.80
N TRP A 121 -6.95 -4.22 -1.39
CA TRP A 121 -8.01 -4.35 -2.40
C TRP A 121 -9.40 -4.04 -1.83
N ALA A 122 -9.70 -4.54 -0.62
CA ALA A 122 -10.95 -4.23 0.05
C ALA A 122 -11.00 -2.75 0.41
N THR A 123 -9.89 -2.19 0.88
CA THR A 123 -9.79 -0.77 1.23
C THR A 123 -10.02 0.15 0.03
N ASN A 124 -9.46 -0.18 -1.12
CA ASN A 124 -9.70 0.55 -2.37
C ASN A 124 -11.18 0.49 -2.78
N GLN A 125 -11.81 -0.69 -2.72
CA GLN A 125 -13.20 -0.88 -3.11
C GLN A 125 -14.21 -0.24 -2.16
N LEU A 126 -13.84 -0.04 -0.89
CA LEU A 126 -14.71 0.54 0.14
C LEU A 126 -14.54 2.07 0.31
N ALA A 127 -13.67 2.70 -0.48
CA ALA A 127 -13.50 4.15 -0.42
C ALA A 127 -14.76 4.92 -0.86
N LYS A 128 -14.85 6.22 -0.52
CA LYS A 128 -16.06 7.04 -0.71
C LYS A 128 -16.58 7.09 -2.16
N ASP A 129 -15.68 6.98 -3.12
CA ASP A 129 -15.90 6.92 -4.56
C ASP A 129 -15.89 5.48 -5.10
N SER A 130 -16.35 4.51 -4.28
CA SER A 130 -16.34 3.06 -4.54
C SER A 130 -16.88 2.65 -5.92
N ASN A 131 -17.90 3.34 -6.44
CA ASN A 131 -18.47 3.06 -7.77
C ASN A 131 -17.45 3.18 -8.93
N GLN A 132 -16.35 3.90 -8.70
CA GLN A 132 -15.27 4.10 -9.66
C GLN A 132 -14.02 3.24 -9.37
N ARG A 133 -13.99 2.51 -8.26
CA ARG A 133 -12.82 1.77 -7.79
C ARG A 133 -13.03 0.27 -7.86
N ARG A 134 -12.07 -0.42 -8.46
CA ARG A 134 -12.09 -1.87 -8.61
C ARG A 134 -10.69 -2.42 -8.41
N SER A 135 -10.61 -3.56 -7.75
CA SER A 135 -9.37 -4.28 -7.54
C SER A 135 -9.38 -5.61 -8.29
N GLY A 136 -8.30 -5.87 -9.03
CA GLY A 136 -8.03 -7.14 -9.69
C GLY A 136 -6.82 -7.81 -9.08
N VAL A 137 -6.94 -9.05 -8.61
CA VAL A 137 -5.85 -9.73 -7.90
C VAL A 137 -5.66 -11.14 -8.46
N ILE A 138 -4.45 -11.49 -8.88
CA ILE A 138 -4.15 -12.84 -9.39
C ILE A 138 -3.09 -13.46 -8.49
N ALA A 139 -3.37 -14.66 -7.97
CA ALA A 139 -2.46 -15.51 -7.22
C ALA A 139 -1.95 -14.97 -5.85
N TRP A 140 -2.29 -13.75 -5.45
CA TRP A 140 -1.85 -13.22 -4.15
C TRP A 140 -2.44 -14.03 -2.98
N PRO A 141 -1.66 -14.36 -1.93
CA PRO A 141 -2.18 -15.07 -0.75
C PRO A 141 -3.46 -14.45 -0.18
N GLY A 142 -4.50 -15.26 -0.07
CA GLY A 142 -5.82 -14.86 0.46
C GLY A 142 -6.77 -14.20 -0.55
N CYS A 143 -6.36 -13.94 -1.79
CA CYS A 143 -7.20 -13.22 -2.75
C CYS A 143 -8.47 -13.96 -3.19
N ASN A 144 -8.48 -15.29 -3.11
CA ASN A 144 -9.59 -16.17 -3.48
C ASN A 144 -10.48 -16.57 -2.30
N THR A 145 -10.33 -15.91 -1.14
CA THR A 145 -11.14 -16.13 0.05
C THR A 145 -11.67 -14.79 0.55
N PRO A 146 -12.95 -14.67 0.97
CA PRO A 146 -13.45 -13.42 1.52
C PRO A 146 -12.72 -13.09 2.83
N ILE A 147 -11.95 -12.00 2.84
CA ILE A 147 -11.25 -11.51 4.04
C ILE A 147 -12.10 -10.41 4.65
N ASN A 148 -12.56 -10.63 5.89
CA ASN A 148 -13.55 -9.77 6.56
C ASN A 148 -14.79 -9.50 5.69
N GLY A 149 -15.22 -10.52 4.92
CA GLY A 149 -16.39 -10.43 4.03
C GLY A 149 -16.10 -9.82 2.64
N HIS A 150 -14.85 -9.50 2.31
CA HIS A 150 -14.50 -8.81 1.07
C HIS A 150 -13.58 -9.63 0.17
N LEU A 151 -14.03 -9.83 -1.07
CA LEU A 151 -13.21 -10.32 -2.18
C LEU A 151 -12.77 -9.15 -3.09
N PRO A 152 -11.65 -9.29 -3.82
CA PRO A 152 -11.39 -8.43 -4.97
C PRO A 152 -12.54 -8.51 -5.98
N TYR A 153 -12.78 -7.42 -6.71
CA TYR A 153 -13.77 -7.35 -7.79
C TYR A 153 -13.48 -8.40 -8.87
N ARG A 154 -12.20 -8.64 -9.14
CA ARG A 154 -11.73 -9.77 -9.94
C ARG A 154 -10.62 -10.49 -9.19
N TYR A 155 -10.72 -11.79 -9.11
CA TYR A 155 -9.65 -12.61 -8.57
C TYR A 155 -9.48 -13.90 -9.35
N GLU A 156 -8.24 -14.37 -9.41
CA GLU A 156 -7.90 -15.68 -9.94
C GLU A 156 -6.93 -16.35 -8.95
N ALA A 157 -7.21 -17.58 -8.55
CA ALA A 157 -6.37 -18.32 -7.60
C ALA A 157 -4.99 -18.64 -8.20
N PHE A 158 -4.03 -18.96 -7.33
CA PHE A 158 -2.71 -19.43 -7.77
C PHE A 158 -2.85 -20.74 -8.56
N ASP A 159 -2.14 -20.81 -9.69
CA ASP A 159 -2.02 -21.98 -10.55
C ASP A 159 -0.56 -22.11 -10.98
N SER A 160 0.11 -23.14 -10.47
CA SER A 160 1.54 -23.38 -10.71
C SER A 160 1.87 -23.66 -12.18
N ASN A 161 0.88 -24.04 -13.00
CA ASN A 161 1.09 -24.32 -14.41
C ASN A 161 0.92 -23.08 -15.29
N ARG A 162 0.43 -21.97 -14.72
CA ARG A 162 0.16 -20.75 -15.45
C ARG A 162 1.45 -19.96 -15.63
N LYS A 163 1.79 -19.68 -16.89
CA LYS A 163 2.92 -18.81 -17.23
C LYS A 163 2.66 -17.36 -16.79
N PHE A 164 3.70 -16.69 -16.30
CA PHE A 164 3.56 -15.36 -15.74
C PHE A 164 3.33 -14.26 -16.79
N ASP A 165 3.78 -14.46 -18.03
CA ASP A 165 3.44 -13.59 -19.16
C ASP A 165 1.91 -13.48 -19.39
N THR A 166 1.19 -14.58 -19.19
CA THR A 166 -0.26 -14.68 -19.31
C THR A 166 -0.94 -13.96 -18.15
N VAL A 167 -0.39 -14.07 -16.94
CA VAL A 167 -0.84 -13.31 -15.76
C VAL A 167 -0.67 -11.81 -15.99
N LEU A 168 0.50 -11.39 -16.48
CA LEU A 168 0.78 -10.00 -16.83
C LEU A 168 -0.21 -9.47 -17.86
N LYS A 169 -0.36 -10.18 -18.98
CA LYS A 169 -1.32 -9.84 -20.03
C LYS A 169 -2.73 -9.64 -19.46
N ARG A 170 -3.18 -10.53 -18.58
CA ARG A 170 -4.49 -10.46 -17.95
C ARG A 170 -4.68 -9.21 -17.08
N ILE A 171 -3.67 -8.86 -16.28
CA ILE A 171 -3.68 -7.62 -15.48
C ILE A 171 -3.75 -6.39 -16.39
N PHE A 172 -2.97 -6.36 -17.47
CA PHE A 172 -3.00 -5.24 -18.44
C PHE A 172 -4.33 -5.12 -19.18
N GLU A 173 -4.97 -6.24 -19.53
CA GLU A 173 -6.34 -6.24 -20.06
C GLU A 173 -7.28 -5.54 -19.08
N TRP A 174 -7.26 -5.92 -17.80
CA TRP A 174 -8.11 -5.33 -16.76
C TRP A 174 -7.83 -3.84 -16.52
N LEU A 175 -6.57 -3.40 -16.61
CA LEU A 175 -6.17 -1.99 -16.49
C LEU A 175 -6.61 -1.15 -17.70
N ASN A 176 -6.82 -1.76 -18.87
CA ASN A 176 -7.17 -1.07 -20.11
C ASN A 176 -8.65 -1.11 -20.47
N GLU A 177 -9.47 -1.80 -19.69
CA GLU A 177 -10.91 -1.87 -19.91
C GLU A 177 -11.62 -0.51 -19.88
N PRO A 178 -12.87 -0.38 -20.34
CA PRO A 178 -13.64 0.86 -20.24
C PRO A 178 -13.81 1.35 -18.79
N ILE A 179 -14.01 2.66 -18.64
CA ILE A 179 -14.45 3.25 -17.36
C ILE A 179 -15.72 2.53 -16.92
N GLY A 180 -15.77 2.10 -15.65
CA GLY A 180 -16.90 1.33 -15.12
C GLY A 180 -16.70 -0.19 -15.14
N THR A 181 -15.64 -0.73 -15.73
CA THR A 181 -15.21 -2.13 -15.47
C THR A 181 -13.71 -2.25 -15.19
N ARG A 182 -12.92 -1.28 -15.66
CA ARG A 182 -11.49 -1.12 -15.38
C ARG A 182 -11.14 -1.23 -13.89
N ILE A 183 -10.05 -1.93 -13.59
CA ILE A 183 -9.42 -1.91 -12.27
C ILE A 183 -8.53 -0.69 -12.12
N ASN A 184 -8.49 -0.11 -10.92
CA ASN A 184 -7.52 0.92 -10.56
C ASN A 184 -6.43 0.39 -9.61
N PHE A 185 -6.65 -0.78 -9.01
CA PHE A 185 -5.63 -1.49 -8.26
C PHE A 185 -5.47 -2.92 -8.79
N GLY A 186 -4.26 -3.28 -9.17
CA GLY A 186 -3.84 -4.62 -9.54
C GLY A 186 -2.87 -5.20 -8.50
N ALA A 187 -2.99 -6.48 -8.18
CA ALA A 187 -1.95 -7.19 -7.42
C ALA A 187 -1.68 -8.57 -8.04
N THR A 188 -0.40 -8.95 -8.13
CA THR A 188 -0.03 -10.27 -8.65
C THR A 188 1.25 -10.81 -8.02
N TYR A 189 1.38 -12.13 -8.07
CA TYR A 189 2.43 -12.92 -7.44
C TYR A 189 3.02 -13.91 -8.45
N HIS A 190 4.35 -14.05 -8.43
CA HIS A 190 5.10 -15.08 -9.14
C HIS A 190 5.91 -15.90 -8.15
N SER A 191 5.91 -17.22 -8.30
CA SER A 191 6.57 -18.16 -7.37
C SER A 191 8.08 -18.30 -7.56
N GLU A 192 8.64 -17.66 -8.58
CA GLU A 192 10.08 -17.61 -8.79
C GLU A 192 10.63 -16.24 -8.39
N PRO A 193 11.88 -16.16 -7.92
CA PRO A 193 12.91 -17.22 -7.90
C PRO A 193 12.89 -18.21 -6.71
N ASP A 194 11.93 -18.11 -5.79
CA ASP A 194 11.89 -18.95 -4.56
C ASP A 194 11.99 -20.46 -4.83
N LEU A 195 11.15 -20.99 -5.73
CA LEU A 195 11.14 -22.41 -6.06
C LEU A 195 12.52 -22.90 -6.55
N THR A 196 13.15 -22.16 -7.47
CA THR A 196 14.51 -22.47 -7.92
C THR A 196 15.51 -22.36 -6.78
N GLY A 197 15.36 -21.37 -5.90
CA GLY A 197 16.22 -21.15 -4.73
C GLY A 197 16.18 -22.31 -3.75
N HIS A 198 15.01 -22.87 -3.49
CA HIS A 198 14.85 -24.07 -2.67
C HIS A 198 15.56 -25.28 -3.27
N LEU A 199 15.41 -25.50 -4.58
CA LEU A 199 15.92 -26.69 -5.28
C LEU A 199 17.42 -26.65 -5.53
N TYR A 200 17.98 -25.48 -5.84
CA TYR A 200 19.36 -25.35 -6.33
C TYR A 200 20.23 -24.41 -5.48
N GLY A 201 19.65 -23.77 -4.46
CA GLY A 201 20.32 -22.77 -3.64
C GLY A 201 20.32 -21.37 -4.28
N PRO A 202 20.62 -20.32 -3.49
CA PRO A 202 20.54 -18.92 -3.93
C PRO A 202 21.63 -18.53 -4.94
N ILE A 203 22.72 -19.30 -5.05
CA ILE A 203 23.82 -19.05 -6.00
C ILE A 203 24.06 -20.30 -6.85
N SER A 204 23.41 -20.39 -8.01
CA SER A 204 23.51 -21.52 -8.94
C SER A 204 23.31 -21.09 -10.41
N SER A 205 23.63 -21.98 -11.36
CA SER A 205 23.36 -21.78 -12.79
C SER A 205 21.87 -21.71 -13.11
N GLU A 206 21.09 -22.51 -12.40
CA GLU A 206 19.63 -22.59 -12.49
C GLU A 206 19.02 -21.28 -12.00
N MET A 207 19.51 -20.76 -10.87
CA MET A 207 19.11 -19.44 -10.36
C MET A 207 19.42 -18.32 -11.36
N ASN A 208 20.56 -18.36 -12.04
CA ASN A 208 20.84 -17.38 -13.10
C ASN A 208 19.77 -17.41 -14.18
N LYS A 209 19.44 -18.58 -14.71
CA LYS A 209 18.42 -18.73 -15.75
C LYS A 209 17.06 -18.19 -15.28
N THR A 210 16.61 -18.61 -14.09
CA THR A 210 15.33 -18.18 -13.52
C THR A 210 15.27 -16.66 -13.29
N LEU A 211 16.36 -16.05 -12.81
CA LEU A 211 16.41 -14.61 -12.61
C LEU A 211 16.43 -13.81 -13.91
N GLN A 212 17.06 -14.33 -14.97
CA GLN A 212 16.93 -13.73 -16.31
C GLN A 212 15.48 -13.81 -16.82
N GLU A 213 14.77 -14.92 -16.59
CA GLU A 213 13.35 -15.04 -16.94
C GLU A 213 12.48 -14.03 -16.13
N CYS A 214 12.79 -13.82 -14.85
CA CYS A 214 12.15 -12.78 -14.04
C CYS A 214 12.44 -11.37 -14.57
N ASP A 215 13.67 -11.09 -14.98
CA ASP A 215 14.05 -9.81 -15.61
C ASP A 215 13.32 -9.59 -16.95
N ASP A 216 13.16 -10.65 -17.77
CA ASP A 216 12.38 -10.61 -19.00
C ASP A 216 10.91 -10.25 -18.74
N TYR A 217 10.30 -10.74 -17.64
CA TYR A 217 8.95 -10.33 -17.25
C TYR A 217 8.86 -8.84 -16.88
N VAL A 218 9.90 -8.28 -16.23
CA VAL A 218 10.00 -6.83 -16.02
C VAL A 218 10.13 -6.10 -17.36
N GLY A 219 10.90 -6.63 -18.31
CA GLY A 219 10.97 -6.09 -19.67
C GLY A 219 9.60 -6.06 -20.38
N LEU A 220 8.83 -7.15 -20.28
CA LEU A 220 7.47 -7.23 -20.82
C LEU A 220 6.52 -6.22 -20.17
N LEU A 221 6.59 -6.07 -18.84
CA LEU A 221 5.84 -5.07 -18.08
C LEU A 221 6.17 -3.65 -18.57
N LEU A 222 7.45 -3.30 -18.68
CA LEU A 222 7.88 -1.99 -19.14
C LEU A 222 7.42 -1.71 -20.57
N LYS A 223 7.56 -2.69 -21.46
CA LYS A 223 7.09 -2.57 -22.84
C LYS A 223 5.59 -2.32 -22.92
N ALA A 224 4.79 -3.09 -22.18
CA ALA A 224 3.33 -2.95 -22.18
C ALA A 224 2.87 -1.59 -21.63
N ILE A 225 3.60 -1.03 -20.66
CA ILE A 225 3.36 0.33 -20.17
C ILE A 225 3.74 1.37 -21.24
N ASP A 226 4.93 1.26 -21.83
CA ASP A 226 5.46 2.25 -22.76
C ASP A 226 4.69 2.29 -24.10
N ASP A 227 4.13 1.16 -24.52
CA ASP A 227 3.25 1.05 -25.71
C ASP A 227 1.85 1.64 -25.49
N ASN A 228 1.48 1.99 -24.25
CA ASN A 228 0.15 2.49 -23.90
C ASN A 228 0.25 3.85 -23.20
N GLU A 229 -0.05 4.93 -23.93
CA GLU A 229 0.10 6.30 -23.45
C GLU A 229 -0.69 6.59 -22.16
N TYR A 230 -1.87 5.99 -22.00
CA TYR A 230 -2.66 6.14 -20.78
C TYR A 230 -1.97 5.49 -19.58
N LEU A 231 -1.51 4.25 -19.71
CA LEU A 231 -0.79 3.57 -18.62
C LEU A 231 0.55 4.25 -18.33
N LYS A 232 1.30 4.63 -19.37
CA LYS A 232 2.57 5.34 -19.25
C LYS A 232 2.49 6.62 -18.40
N GLN A 233 1.40 7.37 -18.55
CA GLN A 233 1.20 8.61 -17.81
C GLN A 233 0.63 8.40 -16.39
N ASN A 234 -0.13 7.32 -16.17
CA ASN A 234 -1.00 7.21 -14.99
C ASN A 234 -0.68 6.02 -14.06
N LEU A 235 -0.03 4.98 -14.55
CA LEU A 235 0.22 3.76 -13.78
C LEU A 235 1.42 3.91 -12.85
N ASN A 236 1.16 3.70 -11.56
CA ASN A 236 2.20 3.44 -10.57
C ASN A 236 2.42 1.94 -10.46
N VAL A 237 3.67 1.54 -10.29
CA VAL A 237 4.04 0.13 -10.13
C VAL A 237 4.96 -0.02 -8.93
N ILE A 238 4.68 -1.02 -8.10
CA ILE A 238 5.56 -1.52 -7.06
C ILE A 238 5.95 -2.94 -7.45
N ILE A 239 7.26 -3.20 -7.57
CA ILE A 239 7.83 -4.54 -7.70
C ILE A 239 8.59 -4.84 -6.41
N THR A 240 8.26 -5.92 -5.74
CA THR A 240 8.85 -6.30 -4.45
C THR A 240 9.00 -7.82 -4.38
N ALA A 241 9.50 -8.29 -3.24
CA ALA A 241 9.36 -9.67 -2.81
C ALA A 241 8.95 -9.71 -1.34
N ASP A 242 8.63 -10.91 -0.87
CA ASP A 242 8.22 -11.22 0.49
C ASP A 242 9.38 -11.61 1.39
N HIS A 243 10.43 -12.24 0.87
CA HIS A 243 11.68 -12.55 1.57
C HIS A 243 12.86 -12.75 0.62
N GLY A 244 14.04 -12.93 1.20
CA GLY A 244 15.23 -13.40 0.51
C GLY A 244 15.39 -14.92 0.57
N MET A 245 16.63 -15.40 0.42
CA MET A 245 16.98 -16.82 0.36
C MET A 245 18.42 -17.04 0.83
N HIS A 246 18.64 -18.08 1.63
CA HIS A 246 19.96 -18.48 2.12
C HIS A 246 20.30 -19.93 1.75
N ALA A 247 21.58 -20.23 1.52
CA ALA A 247 22.02 -21.59 1.19
C ALA A 247 21.98 -22.50 2.43
N VAL A 248 21.46 -23.71 2.30
CA VAL A 248 21.38 -24.69 3.39
C VAL A 248 22.05 -26.01 3.01
N ASN A 249 22.32 -26.83 4.03
CA ASN A 249 23.07 -28.07 3.89
C ASN A 249 22.53 -29.12 4.87
N LYS A 250 22.39 -30.36 4.39
CA LYS A 250 21.98 -31.53 5.18
C LYS A 250 22.71 -31.78 6.50
N LYS A 251 23.96 -31.31 6.62
CA LYS A 251 24.75 -31.44 7.86
C LYS A 251 24.25 -30.53 9.00
N HIS A 252 23.48 -29.49 8.69
CA HIS A 252 23.01 -28.52 9.68
C HIS A 252 21.53 -28.72 9.97
N GLN A 253 21.16 -29.95 10.35
CA GLN A 253 19.76 -30.34 10.60
C GLN A 253 19.55 -30.78 12.04
N LEU A 254 18.54 -30.20 12.68
CA LEU A 254 18.05 -30.58 13.99
C LEU A 254 16.85 -31.50 13.83
N PHE A 255 16.96 -32.70 14.36
CA PHE A 255 15.87 -33.66 14.46
C PHE A 255 15.24 -33.55 15.85
N LEU A 256 14.03 -33.01 15.94
CA LEU A 256 13.40 -32.69 17.24
C LEU A 256 13.20 -33.94 18.12
N ASP A 257 12.91 -35.08 17.51
CA ASP A 257 12.68 -36.36 18.18
C ASP A 257 13.91 -36.94 18.91
N GLN A 258 15.12 -36.45 18.59
CA GLN A 258 16.35 -36.78 19.31
C GLN A 258 16.46 -36.06 20.66
N TYR A 259 15.70 -34.98 20.88
CA TYR A 259 15.83 -34.11 22.06
C TYR A 259 14.56 -34.09 22.92
N ILE A 260 13.40 -34.31 22.32
CA ILE A 260 12.10 -34.24 22.97
C ILE A 260 11.14 -35.34 22.48
N ASP A 261 10.33 -35.86 23.40
CA ASP A 261 9.36 -36.93 23.12
C ASP A 261 8.20 -36.42 22.25
N LYS A 262 8.10 -36.96 21.02
CA LYS A 262 7.08 -36.57 20.03
C LYS A 262 5.63 -36.77 20.48
N SER A 263 5.37 -37.55 21.53
CA SER A 263 4.02 -37.72 22.08
C SER A 263 3.53 -36.54 22.91
N LEU A 264 4.42 -35.59 23.24
CA LEU A 264 4.13 -34.47 24.13
C LEU A 264 3.77 -33.18 23.39
N TYR A 265 3.90 -33.12 22.07
CA TYR A 265 3.73 -31.88 21.32
C TYR A 265 3.30 -32.10 19.87
N SER A 266 2.85 -31.01 19.25
CA SER A 266 2.66 -30.86 17.81
C SER A 266 3.53 -29.72 17.28
N VAL A 267 3.95 -29.80 16.02
CA VAL A 267 4.82 -28.80 15.38
C VAL A 267 4.19 -28.25 14.13
N TYR A 268 4.25 -26.92 13.98
CA TYR A 268 3.81 -26.20 12.79
C TYR A 268 4.83 -25.11 12.44
N GLY A 269 4.87 -24.64 11.19
CA GLY A 269 5.88 -23.68 10.73
C GLY A 269 6.58 -24.13 9.45
N SER A 270 7.90 -23.93 9.40
CA SER A 270 8.79 -24.26 8.29
C SER A 270 10.06 -24.99 8.79
N HIS A 271 10.95 -25.35 7.86
CA HIS A 271 12.23 -25.96 8.19
C HIS A 271 13.27 -24.99 8.79
N SER A 272 12.98 -23.70 8.94
CA SER A 272 13.86 -22.71 9.59
C SER A 272 13.30 -22.19 10.91
N LEU A 273 11.98 -22.33 11.09
CA LEU A 273 11.22 -21.79 12.20
C LEU A 273 10.09 -22.75 12.55
N ALA A 274 10.04 -23.21 13.79
CA ALA A 274 8.99 -24.11 14.25
C ALA A 274 8.28 -23.60 15.50
N ASN A 275 6.95 -23.58 15.44
CA ASN A 275 6.05 -23.37 16.56
C ASN A 275 5.69 -24.73 17.17
N ILE A 276 6.09 -24.94 18.43
CA ILE A 276 5.81 -26.15 19.19
C ILE A 276 4.63 -25.87 20.12
N PHE A 277 3.55 -26.64 19.95
CA PHE A 277 2.37 -26.63 20.81
C PHE A 277 2.43 -27.82 21.74
N VAL A 278 2.44 -27.57 23.05
CA VAL A 278 2.66 -28.61 24.05
C VAL A 278 1.31 -29.14 24.54
N ASN A 279 1.15 -30.46 24.56
CA ASN A 279 -0.11 -31.12 24.92
C ASN A 279 -0.55 -30.85 26.37
N LYS A 280 0.42 -30.66 27.28
CA LYS A 280 0.18 -30.32 28.69
C LYS A 280 1.10 -29.19 29.12
N ALA A 281 0.53 -28.16 29.74
CA ALA A 281 1.30 -27.00 30.23
C ALA A 281 2.44 -27.40 31.18
N SER A 282 2.30 -28.48 31.96
CA SER A 282 3.33 -29.00 32.85
C SER A 282 4.60 -29.48 32.15
N ASP A 283 4.54 -29.79 30.85
CA ASP A 283 5.67 -30.29 30.08
C ASP A 283 6.49 -29.16 29.43
N ILE A 284 5.97 -27.93 29.36
CA ILE A 284 6.61 -26.79 28.67
C ILE A 284 8.03 -26.54 29.20
N ASP A 285 8.20 -26.46 30.52
CA ASP A 285 9.49 -26.13 31.13
C ASP A 285 10.57 -27.18 30.85
N ARG A 286 10.19 -28.46 30.89
CA ARG A 286 11.10 -29.57 30.60
C ARG A 286 11.48 -29.60 29.12
N LEU A 287 10.50 -29.45 28.22
CA LEU A 287 10.76 -29.42 26.77
C LEU A 287 11.66 -28.24 26.40
N TYR A 288 11.37 -27.05 26.93
CA TYR A 288 12.20 -25.86 26.76
C TYR A 288 13.63 -26.08 27.28
N ALA A 289 13.80 -26.67 28.47
CA ALA A 289 15.13 -26.91 29.05
C ALA A 289 15.98 -27.90 28.23
N ASN A 290 15.36 -28.82 27.50
CA ASN A 290 16.07 -29.72 26.57
C ASN A 290 16.46 -28.99 25.29
N LEU A 291 15.54 -28.23 24.70
CA LEU A 291 15.77 -27.54 23.42
C LEU A 291 16.73 -26.35 23.54
N SER A 292 16.67 -25.59 24.63
CA SER A 292 17.50 -24.39 24.85
C SER A 292 19.01 -24.66 24.95
N LYS A 293 19.42 -25.93 25.06
CA LYS A 293 20.83 -26.35 25.08
C LYS A 293 21.40 -26.63 23.69
N ILE A 294 20.55 -26.65 22.67
CA ILE A 294 20.95 -27.00 21.31
C ILE A 294 21.67 -25.81 20.70
N GLU A 295 22.94 -26.00 20.34
CA GLU A 295 23.72 -24.97 19.67
C GLU A 295 23.13 -24.64 18.30
N ASN A 296 23.23 -23.38 17.88
CA ASN A 296 22.76 -22.86 16.59
C ASN A 296 21.25 -22.78 16.40
N TYR A 297 20.47 -22.92 17.47
CA TYR A 297 19.05 -22.64 17.47
C TYR A 297 18.72 -21.69 18.61
N GLU A 298 17.91 -20.68 18.31
CA GLU A 298 17.33 -19.80 19.31
C GLU A 298 15.99 -20.37 19.74
N VAL A 299 15.85 -20.61 21.04
CA VAL A 299 14.66 -21.24 21.61
C VAL A 299 14.04 -20.29 22.62
N TYR A 300 12.77 -19.98 22.41
CA TYR A 300 12.02 -19.04 23.23
C TYR A 300 10.77 -19.73 23.75
N LYS A 301 10.46 -19.60 25.04
CA LYS A 301 9.05 -19.70 25.44
C LYS A 301 8.31 -18.52 24.83
N LYS A 302 7.02 -18.68 24.55
CA LYS A 302 6.18 -17.63 23.94
C LYS A 302 6.33 -16.25 24.57
N SER A 303 6.34 -16.18 25.91
CA SER A 303 6.49 -14.92 26.66
C SER A 303 7.88 -14.29 26.56
N GLN A 304 8.88 -15.06 26.12
CA GLN A 304 10.29 -14.67 26.02
C GLN A 304 10.70 -14.35 24.57
N ILE A 305 9.80 -14.50 23.59
CA ILE A 305 10.08 -14.10 22.21
C ILE A 305 10.38 -12.59 22.19
N PRO A 306 11.46 -12.14 21.52
CA PRO A 306 11.85 -10.74 21.49
C PRO A 306 10.74 -9.82 20.96
N ASP A 307 10.58 -8.65 21.58
CA ASP A 307 9.55 -7.68 21.19
C ASP A 307 9.73 -7.18 19.76
N GLU A 308 10.97 -7.09 19.28
CA GLU A 308 11.28 -6.65 17.93
C GLU A 308 10.70 -7.56 16.83
N TYR A 309 10.42 -8.83 17.14
CA TYR A 309 9.83 -9.76 16.18
C TYR A 309 8.34 -9.50 15.97
N HIS A 310 7.65 -8.85 16.92
CA HIS A 310 6.18 -8.73 16.91
C HIS A 310 5.51 -10.09 16.63
N TYR A 311 6.03 -11.14 17.28
CA TYR A 311 5.65 -12.53 17.04
C TYR A 311 5.41 -13.26 18.36
N LYS A 312 4.52 -12.75 19.22
CA LYS A 312 4.15 -13.46 20.47
C LYS A 312 2.69 -13.33 20.86
N SER A 313 2.00 -12.31 20.36
CA SER A 313 0.66 -11.91 20.80
C SER A 313 -0.47 -12.54 19.98
N ASN A 314 -0.36 -13.83 19.63
CA ASN A 314 -1.39 -14.55 18.88
C ASN A 314 -1.51 -16.01 19.32
N VAL A 315 -2.72 -16.58 19.34
CA VAL A 315 -2.95 -17.98 19.74
C VAL A 315 -2.36 -19.02 18.78
N ARG A 316 -2.08 -18.62 17.53
CA ARG A 316 -1.44 -19.47 16.51
C ARG A 316 0.08 -19.56 16.63
N ILE A 317 0.66 -18.83 17.58
CA ILE A 317 2.08 -18.91 17.95
C ILE A 317 2.21 -19.91 19.09
N GLY A 318 3.10 -20.88 18.93
CA GLY A 318 3.27 -22.02 19.84
C GLY A 318 3.73 -21.61 21.24
N ASP A 319 3.67 -22.56 22.18
CA ASP A 319 4.16 -22.37 23.56
C ASP A 319 5.68 -22.19 23.59
N ILE A 320 6.37 -22.85 22.66
CA ILE A 320 7.80 -22.71 22.42
C ILE A 320 8.01 -22.40 20.93
N LEU A 321 8.80 -21.37 20.66
CA LEU A 321 9.32 -21.05 19.33
C LEU A 321 10.77 -21.51 19.25
N ILE A 322 11.13 -22.19 18.16
CA ILE A 322 12.51 -22.49 17.82
C ILE A 322 12.83 -21.88 16.44
N VAL A 323 13.95 -21.16 16.37
CA VAL A 323 14.44 -20.50 15.16
C VAL A 323 15.86 -20.98 14.92
N GLY A 324 16.13 -21.56 13.75
CA GLY A 324 17.49 -21.89 13.35
C GLY A 324 18.31 -20.60 13.16
N LYS A 325 19.59 -20.62 13.52
CA LYS A 325 20.53 -19.64 12.97
C LYS A 325 20.61 -19.82 11.45
N ILE A 326 21.05 -18.78 10.75
CA ILE A 326 21.21 -18.80 9.30
C ILE A 326 21.96 -20.06 8.83
N GLY A 327 21.36 -20.80 7.88
CA GLY A 327 21.91 -22.03 7.32
C GLY A 327 21.58 -23.32 8.08
N TYR A 328 20.95 -23.23 9.26
CA TYR A 328 20.50 -24.38 10.05
C TYR A 328 19.03 -24.70 9.77
N GLN A 329 18.65 -25.96 9.84
CA GLN A 329 17.30 -26.41 9.54
C GLN A 329 16.73 -27.25 10.68
N ILE A 330 15.41 -27.30 10.75
CA ILE A 330 14.61 -28.06 11.71
C ILE A 330 13.85 -29.10 10.90
N VAL A 331 14.11 -30.37 11.19
CA VAL A 331 13.40 -31.52 10.62
C VAL A 331 12.28 -31.87 11.57
N VAL A 332 11.05 -31.82 11.07
CA VAL A 332 9.86 -32.14 11.86
C VAL A 332 9.76 -33.66 12.07
N PRO A 333 9.16 -34.12 13.18
CA PRO A 333 9.05 -35.55 13.44
C PRO A 333 8.32 -36.30 12.33
N GLY A 334 8.98 -37.29 11.72
CA GLY A 334 8.43 -38.11 10.63
C GLY A 334 9.17 -37.99 9.30
N ASP A 335 9.97 -36.94 9.12
CA ASP A 335 10.81 -36.76 7.93
C ASP A 335 12.23 -37.33 8.17
N GLU A 336 12.82 -37.94 7.13
CA GLU A 336 14.19 -38.48 7.22
C GLU A 336 15.28 -37.42 7.08
N SER A 337 15.04 -36.37 6.29
CA SER A 337 15.91 -35.20 6.16
C SER A 337 15.21 -34.10 5.36
N SER A 338 15.74 -32.87 5.41
CA SER A 338 15.38 -31.85 4.42
C SER A 338 16.35 -31.91 3.23
N ASP A 339 15.82 -31.97 2.01
CA ASP A 339 16.60 -31.96 0.75
C ASP A 339 16.85 -30.57 0.19
N LEU A 340 16.39 -29.53 0.89
CA LEU A 340 16.54 -28.15 0.45
C LEU A 340 18.02 -27.77 0.31
N LEU A 341 18.32 -27.01 -0.74
CA LEU A 341 19.63 -26.38 -0.96
C LEU A 341 19.58 -24.86 -0.70
N GLY A 342 18.38 -24.27 -0.75
CA GLY A 342 18.10 -22.94 -0.23
C GLY A 342 16.91 -22.95 0.72
N ASN A 343 16.91 -22.05 1.70
CA ASN A 343 15.78 -21.87 2.61
C ASN A 343 15.66 -20.43 3.09
N HIS A 344 14.48 -20.10 3.61
CA HIS A 344 14.12 -18.81 4.19
C HIS A 344 13.30 -19.01 5.47
N GLY A 345 12.93 -17.94 6.17
CA GLY A 345 12.14 -17.98 7.42
C GLY A 345 12.96 -17.79 8.70
N TYR A 346 14.23 -17.42 8.55
CA TYR A 346 15.17 -17.13 9.62
C TYR A 346 14.87 -15.78 10.31
N ASP A 347 15.74 -15.39 11.25
CA ASP A 347 15.78 -14.02 11.78
C ASP A 347 15.75 -12.99 10.63
N ASN A 348 14.79 -12.09 10.70
CA ASN A 348 14.49 -11.10 9.68
C ASN A 348 15.57 -10.03 9.52
N ARG A 349 16.51 -9.92 10.47
CA ARG A 349 17.67 -9.01 10.42
C ARG A 349 18.81 -9.52 9.54
N ALA A 350 18.79 -10.80 9.17
CA ALA A 350 19.83 -11.37 8.34
C ALA A 350 19.73 -10.82 6.91
N GLU A 351 20.85 -10.30 6.39
CA GLU A 351 20.90 -9.70 5.04
C GLU A 351 20.35 -10.62 3.95
N SER A 352 20.57 -11.94 4.07
CA SER A 352 20.07 -12.89 3.09
C SER A 352 18.54 -13.05 3.08
N MET A 353 17.84 -12.55 4.09
CA MET A 353 16.37 -12.59 4.20
C MET A 353 15.68 -11.33 3.68
N HIS A 354 16.44 -10.29 3.31
CA HIS A 354 15.86 -9.04 2.84
C HIS A 354 15.48 -9.12 1.35
N PRO A 355 14.25 -8.72 0.97
CA PRO A 355 13.80 -8.70 -0.42
C PRO A 355 14.12 -7.36 -1.12
N ILE A 356 13.99 -7.37 -2.44
CA ILE A 356 14.02 -6.17 -3.28
C ILE A 356 12.79 -5.26 -3.05
N PHE A 357 12.93 -3.98 -3.41
CA PHE A 357 11.79 -3.10 -3.69
C PHE A 357 12.15 -2.08 -4.77
N TYR A 358 11.24 -1.93 -5.74
CA TYR A 358 11.25 -0.93 -6.79
C TYR A 358 9.89 -0.25 -6.89
N GLY A 359 9.87 1.08 -7.01
CA GLY A 359 8.67 1.87 -7.23
C GLY A 359 8.86 2.84 -8.38
N PHE A 360 7.97 2.84 -9.38
CA PHE A 360 8.03 3.79 -10.50
C PHE A 360 6.64 4.18 -10.99
N GLY A 361 6.56 5.32 -11.68
CA GLY A 361 5.30 5.94 -12.10
C GLY A 361 5.13 7.34 -11.51
N PRO A 362 4.00 8.01 -11.78
CA PRO A 362 3.82 9.43 -11.48
C PRO A 362 3.88 9.79 -9.98
N ALA A 363 3.68 8.84 -9.07
CA ALA A 363 3.77 9.07 -7.62
C ALA A 363 5.19 8.93 -7.04
N PHE A 364 6.09 8.28 -7.76
CA PHE A 364 7.44 7.99 -7.27
C PHE A 364 8.46 9.01 -7.78
N ARG A 365 9.46 9.30 -6.95
CA ARG A 365 10.66 10.00 -7.42
C ARG A 365 11.38 9.14 -8.45
N SER A 366 12.21 9.76 -9.28
CA SER A 366 13.04 9.08 -10.26
C SER A 366 14.52 9.19 -9.91
N ASN A 367 15.31 8.21 -10.36
CA ASN A 367 16.76 8.18 -10.16
C ASN A 367 17.16 8.26 -8.68
N LEU A 368 16.47 7.49 -7.82
CA LEU A 368 16.69 7.46 -6.38
C LEU A 368 17.02 6.06 -5.90
N LEU A 369 18.16 5.94 -5.20
CA LEU A 369 18.44 4.81 -4.31
C LEU A 369 18.04 5.23 -2.89
N ALA A 370 17.00 4.62 -2.35
CA ALA A 370 16.42 4.94 -1.04
C ALA A 370 16.95 4.02 0.07
N GLU A 371 16.91 4.52 1.31
CA GLU A 371 17.24 3.74 2.50
C GLU A 371 16.16 2.69 2.81
N PRO A 372 16.52 1.58 3.49
CA PRO A 372 15.58 0.54 3.88
C PRO A 372 14.40 1.05 4.70
N PHE A 373 13.27 0.35 4.57
CA PHE A 373 12.08 0.52 5.39
C PHE A 373 11.36 -0.81 5.58
N ARG A 374 10.36 -0.88 6.46
CA ARG A 374 9.72 -2.14 6.83
C ARG A 374 8.59 -2.52 5.87
N ASN A 375 8.40 -3.81 5.62
CA ASN A 375 7.31 -4.29 4.74
C ASN A 375 5.89 -3.83 5.19
N VAL A 376 5.66 -3.61 6.49
CA VAL A 376 4.42 -3.01 7.03
C VAL A 376 4.13 -1.60 6.48
N ASP A 377 5.16 -0.85 6.06
CA ASP A 377 5.03 0.50 5.52
C ASP A 377 4.55 0.50 4.05
N ILE A 378 4.54 -0.66 3.38
CA ILE A 378 4.04 -0.80 2.00
C ILE A 378 2.53 -0.52 1.94
N TYR A 379 1.75 -0.93 2.94
CA TYR A 379 0.32 -0.65 2.97
C TYR A 379 -0.02 0.86 3.02
N PRO A 380 0.53 1.66 3.97
CA PRO A 380 0.28 3.10 3.97
C PRO A 380 0.85 3.80 2.73
N LEU A 381 1.95 3.31 2.14
CA LEU A 381 2.44 3.76 0.83
C LEU A 381 1.38 3.57 -0.27
N MET A 382 0.85 2.35 -0.41
CA MET A 382 -0.19 2.05 -1.40
C MET A 382 -1.46 2.87 -1.14
N SER A 383 -1.84 3.02 0.12
CA SER A 383 -2.99 3.82 0.53
C SER A 383 -2.82 5.28 0.10
N TYR A 384 -1.64 5.86 0.29
CA TYR A 384 -1.34 7.22 -0.15
C TYR A 384 -1.42 7.36 -1.67
N ILE A 385 -0.77 6.45 -2.43
CA ILE A 385 -0.79 6.46 -3.91
C ILE A 385 -2.22 6.35 -4.45
N LEU A 386 -3.04 5.48 -3.84
CA LEU A 386 -4.44 5.28 -4.21
C LEU A 386 -5.39 6.37 -3.67
N ARG A 387 -4.88 7.35 -2.90
CA ARG A 387 -5.65 8.41 -2.23
C ARG A 387 -6.74 7.85 -1.31
N LEU A 388 -6.40 6.82 -0.53
CA LEU A 388 -7.26 6.18 0.44
C LEU A 388 -7.05 6.81 1.82
N ASN A 389 -8.09 6.75 2.66
CA ASN A 389 -7.95 7.12 4.06
C ASN A 389 -6.99 6.15 4.76
N GLN A 390 -6.10 6.69 5.59
CA GLN A 390 -5.26 5.86 6.44
C GLN A 390 -6.12 5.00 7.37
N ARG A 391 -5.68 3.77 7.59
CA ARG A 391 -6.25 2.84 8.57
C ARG A 391 -5.25 2.60 9.69
N ASN A 392 -5.73 2.02 10.78
CA ASN A 392 -4.86 1.58 11.86
C ASN A 392 -4.02 0.39 11.39
N THR A 393 -2.75 0.66 11.12
CA THR A 393 -1.74 -0.32 10.71
C THR A 393 -0.51 -0.19 11.60
N ASN A 394 0.39 -1.17 11.55
CA ASN A 394 1.68 -1.08 12.22
C ASN A 394 2.70 -0.25 11.42
N GLY A 395 2.52 -0.10 10.10
CA GLY A 395 3.35 0.76 9.26
C GLY A 395 2.96 2.24 9.30
N SER A 396 3.87 3.09 8.83
CA SER A 396 3.72 4.55 8.73
C SER A 396 4.12 5.08 7.35
N LEU A 397 3.31 6.00 6.81
CA LEU A 397 3.67 6.73 5.59
C LEU A 397 4.94 7.57 5.76
N ASP A 398 5.21 8.09 6.96
CA ASP A 398 6.35 8.98 7.19
C ASP A 398 7.69 8.27 6.93
N ASN A 399 7.76 6.97 7.19
CA ASN A 399 8.95 6.15 6.93
C ASN A 399 9.29 6.10 5.43
N VAL A 400 8.28 6.17 4.57
CA VAL A 400 8.40 5.95 3.12
C VAL A 400 8.11 7.20 2.29
N LYS A 401 7.66 8.29 2.91
CA LYS A 401 7.30 9.54 2.21
C LYS A 401 8.44 10.11 1.36
N HIS A 402 9.68 9.85 1.76
CA HIS A 402 10.88 10.32 1.06
C HIS A 402 11.05 9.73 -0.34
N ILE A 403 10.38 8.63 -0.69
CA ILE A 403 10.43 8.02 -2.04
C ILE A 403 9.36 8.58 -2.99
N LEU A 404 8.42 9.37 -2.47
CA LEU A 404 7.30 9.94 -3.21
C LEU A 404 7.63 11.34 -3.73
N VAL A 405 7.02 11.72 -4.86
CA VAL A 405 6.98 13.11 -5.29
C VAL A 405 6.05 13.91 -4.38
N ASP A 406 6.39 15.16 -4.12
CA ASP A 406 5.56 16.01 -3.26
C ASP A 406 4.33 16.50 -4.03
N PHE A 407 3.19 15.84 -3.83
CA PHE A 407 1.90 16.22 -4.43
C PHE A 407 1.33 17.54 -3.87
N SER A 408 1.89 18.08 -2.77
CA SER A 408 1.44 19.38 -2.22
C SER A 408 1.78 20.56 -3.12
N GLN A 409 2.60 20.34 -4.15
CA GLN A 409 2.87 21.29 -5.22
C GLN A 409 2.12 20.83 -6.49
N GLU A 410 0.79 20.83 -6.47
CA GLU A 410 0.08 20.99 -7.75
C GLU A 410 0.60 22.30 -8.35
N LYS A 411 1.52 22.20 -9.31
CA LYS A 411 1.98 23.36 -10.06
C LYS A 411 0.76 23.97 -10.70
N ILE A 412 0.31 25.09 -10.16
CA ILE A 412 -0.68 25.95 -10.81
C ILE A 412 -0.19 26.11 -12.24
N SER A 413 -1.01 25.69 -13.22
CA SER A 413 -0.54 25.65 -14.60
C SER A 413 -0.07 27.06 -15.01
N PRO A 414 1.06 27.21 -15.72
CA PRO A 414 1.52 28.52 -16.18
C PRO A 414 0.43 29.26 -16.96
N LEU A 415 -0.42 28.50 -17.67
CA LEU A 415 -1.62 29.00 -18.35
C LEU A 415 -2.65 29.60 -17.38
N LEU A 416 -2.90 28.98 -16.22
CA LEU A 416 -3.81 29.53 -15.21
C LEU A 416 -3.22 30.81 -14.58
N ILE A 417 -1.90 30.85 -14.36
CA ILE A 417 -1.21 32.06 -13.88
C ILE A 417 -1.32 33.19 -14.90
N ILE A 418 -1.03 32.92 -16.18
CA ILE A 418 -1.16 33.88 -17.28
C ILE A 418 -2.60 34.37 -17.39
N PHE A 419 -3.58 33.47 -17.31
CA PHE A 419 -5.00 33.81 -17.37
C PHE A 419 -5.43 34.73 -16.22
N LEU A 420 -4.98 34.44 -14.99
CA LEU A 420 -5.23 35.30 -13.82
C LEU A 420 -4.63 36.69 -13.99
N ILE A 421 -3.38 36.79 -14.49
CA ILE A 421 -2.71 38.07 -14.75
C ILE A 421 -3.49 38.89 -15.79
N ILE A 422 -3.86 38.28 -16.92
CA ILE A 422 -4.64 38.95 -17.98
C ILE A 422 -5.98 39.44 -17.42
N SER A 423 -6.64 38.63 -16.60
CA SER A 423 -7.94 38.98 -15.99
C SER A 423 -7.83 40.21 -15.08
N VAL A 424 -6.78 40.30 -14.27
CA VAL A 424 -6.53 41.48 -13.41
C VAL A 424 -6.29 42.74 -14.25
N ILE A 425 -5.50 42.63 -15.32
CA ILE A 425 -5.21 43.76 -16.23
C ILE A 425 -6.50 44.27 -16.88
N VAL A 426 -7.34 43.36 -17.39
CA VAL A 426 -8.61 43.73 -18.03
C VAL A 426 -9.54 44.42 -17.03
N MET A 427 -9.65 43.93 -15.79
CA MET A 427 -10.45 44.59 -14.76
C MET A 427 -9.94 45.99 -14.42
N ALA A 428 -8.62 46.18 -14.32
CA ALA A 428 -8.02 47.50 -14.07
C ALA A 428 -8.33 48.49 -15.21
N ILE A 429 -8.25 48.04 -16.46
CA ILE A 429 -8.58 48.86 -17.64
C ILE A 429 -10.07 49.24 -17.62
N VAL A 430 -10.97 48.28 -17.38
CA VAL A 430 -12.42 48.54 -17.32
C VAL A 430 -12.75 49.50 -16.19
N TYR A 431 -12.18 49.30 -14.99
CA TYR A 431 -12.34 50.20 -13.86
C TYR A 431 -11.89 51.62 -14.21
N THR A 432 -10.70 51.76 -14.82
CA THR A 432 -10.16 53.05 -15.24
C THR A 432 -11.07 53.74 -16.25
N ILE A 433 -11.59 53.02 -17.24
CA ILE A 433 -12.53 53.55 -18.23
C ILE A 433 -13.84 54.01 -17.55
N CYS A 434 -14.36 53.22 -16.62
CA CYS A 434 -15.56 53.56 -15.86
C CYS A 434 -15.35 54.79 -14.97
N ALA A 435 -14.22 54.85 -14.24
CA ALA A 435 -13.85 55.98 -13.40
C ALA A 435 -13.66 57.27 -14.23
N CYS A 436 -12.99 57.17 -15.38
CA CYS A 436 -12.83 58.29 -16.31
C CYS A 436 -14.18 58.76 -16.89
N ARG A 437 -15.08 57.83 -17.24
CA ARG A 437 -16.43 58.18 -17.73
C ARG A 437 -17.31 58.80 -16.63
N HIS A 438 -17.22 58.30 -15.40
CA HIS A 438 -17.91 58.86 -14.25
C HIS A 438 -17.41 60.27 -13.93
N SER A 439 -16.09 60.47 -13.93
CA SER A 439 -15.46 61.78 -13.70
C SER A 439 -15.83 62.79 -14.79
N ARG A 440 -15.88 62.39 -16.07
CA ARG A 440 -16.37 63.25 -17.17
C ARG A 440 -17.85 63.60 -17.03
N LYS A 441 -18.70 62.69 -16.55
CA LYS A 441 -20.11 62.98 -16.24
C LYS A 441 -20.24 63.97 -15.09
N PHE A 442 -19.41 63.85 -14.05
CA PHE A 442 -19.42 64.77 -12.92
C PHE A 442 -19.01 66.19 -13.33
N ILE A 443 -17.92 66.33 -14.12
CA ILE A 443 -17.47 67.61 -14.66
C ILE A 443 -18.54 68.25 -15.56
N TYR A 444 -19.25 67.45 -16.37
CA TYR A 444 -20.34 67.93 -17.23
C TYR A 444 -21.59 68.39 -16.44
N ILE A 445 -21.84 67.79 -15.26
CA ILE A 445 -22.94 68.18 -14.38
C ILE A 445 -22.57 69.47 -13.65
N GLU A 446 -21.36 69.59 -13.08
CA GLU A 446 -20.89 70.83 -12.45
C GLU A 446 -20.83 72.02 -13.42
N SER A 447 -20.48 71.80 -14.69
CA SER A 447 -20.45 72.86 -15.70
C SER A 447 -21.84 73.32 -16.18
N ASN A 448 -22.93 72.65 -15.78
CA ASN A 448 -24.31 72.96 -16.19
C ASN A 448 -25.24 73.32 -15.02
N ILE A 449 -24.70 73.59 -13.83
CA ILE A 449 -25.47 74.16 -12.71
C ILE A 449 -25.45 75.69 -12.85
N GLU A 450 -26.60 76.30 -13.18
CA GLU A 450 -26.75 77.77 -13.17
C GLU A 450 -26.63 78.33 -11.75
N PRO A 451 -25.94 79.46 -11.54
CA PRO A 451 -25.79 80.09 -10.23
C PRO A 451 -26.99 80.97 -9.90
N GLN A 452 -28.14 80.36 -9.60
CA GLN A 452 -29.23 81.04 -8.89
C GLN A 452 -29.94 80.07 -7.95
N GLN A 453 -29.44 79.97 -6.72
CA GLN A 453 -30.23 79.95 -5.48
C GLN A 453 -29.31 79.74 -4.26
N TYR A 454 -28.30 80.60 -4.13
CA TYR A 454 -27.75 80.96 -2.82
C TYR A 454 -28.40 82.27 -2.41
N PHE A 455 -29.65 82.24 -1.94
CA PHE A 455 -30.25 83.25 -1.05
C PHE A 455 -31.71 82.90 -0.81
N LEU A 456 -32.03 82.56 0.43
CA LEU A 456 -33.32 82.54 1.13
C LEU A 456 -33.49 81.21 1.89
N LEU A 457 -33.10 81.23 3.16
CA LEU A 457 -33.88 80.72 4.31
C LEU A 457 -32.99 80.80 5.56
N ASN A 458 -32.71 82.03 5.97
CA ASN A 458 -32.33 82.34 7.35
C ASN A 458 -33.19 83.55 7.76
N ASN A 459 -34.42 83.28 8.20
CA ASN A 459 -35.08 83.91 9.35
C ASN A 459 -36.60 83.72 9.33
N ASN A 460 -37.08 83.26 10.49
CA ASN A 460 -38.37 83.51 11.13
C ASN A 460 -39.62 82.76 10.65
N GLY A 461 -39.98 81.72 11.42
CA GLY A 461 -41.03 81.91 12.43
C GLY A 461 -42.23 80.96 12.39
N GLY A 462 -42.44 80.24 13.50
CA GLY A 462 -43.73 79.65 13.91
C GLY A 462 -43.80 78.12 13.78
N SER A 463 -43.51 77.33 14.81
CA SER A 463 -44.40 77.02 15.96
C SER A 463 -45.53 76.05 15.60
N THR A 464 -45.39 74.76 15.96
CA THR A 464 -46.14 74.04 17.02
C THR A 464 -46.14 72.52 16.78
N ASN A 465 -45.85 71.75 17.85
CA ASN A 465 -46.58 70.57 18.38
C ASN A 465 -47.03 69.45 17.41
N ASN A 466 -47.15 68.16 17.75
CA ASN A 466 -46.87 67.27 18.88
C ASN A 466 -47.41 65.89 18.42
N LEU A 467 -47.05 64.83 19.15
CA LEU A 467 -47.73 63.53 19.29
C LEU A 467 -47.57 62.52 18.11
N ILE A 468 -47.05 61.30 18.28
CA ILE A 468 -47.34 60.17 19.21
C ILE A 468 -48.60 59.38 18.77
N VAL A 469 -48.36 58.09 18.42
CA VAL A 469 -49.24 56.89 18.59
C VAL A 469 -50.42 56.81 17.59
N SER A 470 -50.91 55.66 17.12
CA SER A 470 -50.98 54.27 17.61
C SER A 470 -51.36 53.30 16.48
N GLU A 471 -51.08 52.01 16.73
CA GLU A 471 -51.93 50.81 16.56
C GLU A 471 -52.44 50.41 15.16
N SER A 472 -52.69 49.14 14.84
CA SER A 472 -52.98 47.93 15.64
C SER A 472 -52.58 46.70 14.81
N GLU A 473 -52.06 45.62 15.41
CA GLU A 473 -52.80 44.38 15.82
C GLU A 473 -53.42 43.65 14.61
N ASP A 474 -53.36 42.34 14.41
CA ASP A 474 -53.23 41.13 15.24
C ASP A 474 -52.98 39.97 14.21
N GLU A 475 -52.65 38.71 14.46
CA GLU A 475 -53.02 37.80 15.55
C GLU A 475 -52.17 36.50 15.45
N GLN A 476 -52.12 35.81 16.59
CA GLN A 476 -51.67 34.45 16.92
C GLN A 476 -52.04 33.37 15.87
N GLY A 477 -51.28 32.31 15.60
CA GLY A 477 -50.75 31.30 16.51
C GLY A 477 -51.63 30.03 16.46
N ASN A 478 -51.13 28.89 15.96
CA ASN A 478 -51.39 27.56 16.55
C ASN A 478 -50.71 26.38 15.81
N THR A 479 -50.32 25.42 16.66
CA THR A 479 -50.04 23.97 16.46
C THR A 479 -48.83 23.51 15.66
#